data_AF-A0A954S3A4-F1
#
_entry.id   AF-A0A954S3A4-F1
#
_cell.length_a   1.000
_cell.length_b   1.000
_cell.length_c   1.000
_cell.angle_alpha   90.00
_cell.angle_beta   90.00
_cell.angle_gamma   90.00
#
_symmetry.space_group_name_H-M   'P 1'
#
loop_
_entity.id
_entity.type
_entity.pdbx_description
1 polymer ?
#
loop_
_entity_poly.entity_id
_entity_poly.type
_entity_poly.pdbx_seq_one_letter_code
_entity_poly.pdbx_strand_id
1 'polypeptide(L)'
;GITPSQGDLPELLDGITKDTPTVYLLLILAVAPALGEELIFRGVIGRGLVARFGIFGGILATSVMFSAVHGNPVQGIGVFFVGVMCHVAYLSTRTLAAPILLHFLNNTLPVMALKSLALQNPDGPMKAADEMATSVSPWIAIAAMLCVAVLGCLLWLTRVQFRDLDGLVIDEFPPGVEAPAEAAMIEHRPVPLFWFPLAGATYLLFLVTTSLSAPAM
;
A
#
# COMPACT_ATOMS: atom_id res chain seq x y z
N GLY A 1 34.83 -8.89 20.64
CA GLY A 1 34.51 -7.92 19.58
C GLY A 1 33.87 -8.69 18.45
N ILE A 2 32.56 -8.54 18.29
CA ILE A 2 31.80 -9.10 17.16
C ILE A 2 30.91 -7.95 16.70
N THR A 3 31.49 -7.05 15.92
CA THR A 3 30.71 -6.20 15.02
C THR A 3 30.61 -6.99 13.72
N PRO A 4 29.42 -7.39 13.27
CA PRO A 4 29.24 -8.04 11.98
C PRO A 4 29.89 -7.17 10.90
N SER A 5 30.65 -7.79 10.01
CA SER A 5 31.19 -7.09 8.85
C SER A 5 30.01 -6.65 7.98
N GLN A 6 30.07 -5.50 7.32
CA GLN A 6 28.99 -5.05 6.43
C GLN A 6 28.73 -6.01 5.24
N GLY A 7 29.56 -7.06 5.07
CA GLY A 7 29.33 -8.17 4.14
C GLY A 7 28.38 -9.25 4.65
N ASP A 8 28.02 -9.27 5.94
CA ASP A 8 27.29 -10.40 6.54
C ASP A 8 25.77 -10.31 6.30
N LEU A 9 25.21 -9.11 6.10
CA LEU A 9 23.76 -8.91 5.98
C LEU A 9 23.18 -9.41 4.64
N PRO A 10 23.79 -9.12 3.47
CA PRO A 10 23.32 -9.67 2.20
C PRO A 10 23.42 -11.20 2.17
N GLU A 11 24.53 -11.78 2.66
CA GLU A 11 24.70 -13.24 2.73
C GLU A 11 23.69 -13.90 3.69
N LEU A 12 23.42 -13.28 4.85
CA LEU A 12 22.39 -13.74 5.78
C LEU A 12 20.99 -13.69 5.15
N LEU A 13 20.66 -12.60 4.43
CA LEU A 13 19.38 -12.44 3.75
C LEU A 13 19.22 -13.41 2.57
N ASP A 14 20.31 -13.69 1.84
CA ASP A 14 20.33 -14.69 0.77
C ASP A 14 20.07 -16.09 1.32
N GLY A 15 20.72 -16.47 2.42
CA GLY A 15 20.48 -17.74 3.12
C GLY A 15 19.04 -17.88 3.62
N ILE A 16 18.50 -16.83 4.27
CA ILE A 16 17.12 -16.81 4.75
C ILE A 16 16.14 -16.96 3.57
N THR A 17 16.34 -16.23 2.47
CA THR A 17 15.41 -16.22 1.34
C THR A 17 15.37 -17.57 0.62
N LYS A 18 16.53 -18.21 0.47
CA LYS A 18 16.68 -19.49 -0.23
C LYS A 18 16.08 -20.64 0.57
N ASP A 19 16.49 -20.79 1.82
CA ASP A 19 16.23 -21.99 2.61
C ASP A 19 14.89 -21.92 3.35
N THR A 20 14.33 -20.72 3.53
CA THR A 20 13.03 -20.56 4.20
C THR A 20 11.88 -20.94 3.25
N PRO A 21 10.96 -21.83 3.67
CA PRO A 21 9.75 -22.10 2.91
C PRO A 21 8.93 -20.83 2.69
N THR A 22 8.38 -20.67 1.48
CA THR A 22 7.65 -19.46 1.06
C THR A 22 6.53 -19.06 2.03
N VAL A 23 5.86 -20.05 2.64
CA VAL A 23 4.81 -19.78 3.64
C VAL A 23 5.31 -18.96 4.83
N TYR A 24 6.51 -19.24 5.34
CA TYR A 24 7.07 -18.48 6.47
C TYR A 24 7.49 -17.08 6.05
N LEU A 25 8.07 -16.93 4.85
CA LEU A 25 8.39 -15.62 4.28
C LEU A 25 7.13 -14.76 4.14
N LEU A 26 6.04 -15.32 3.61
CA LEU A 26 4.76 -14.61 3.49
C LEU A 26 4.18 -14.22 4.85
N LEU A 27 4.26 -15.11 5.85
CA LEU A 27 3.76 -14.81 7.19
C LEU A 27 4.52 -13.64 7.83
N ILE A 28 5.86 -13.64 7.73
CA ILE A 28 6.73 -12.66 8.40
C ILE A 28 6.80 -11.34 7.64
N LEU A 29 6.84 -11.37 6.30
CA LEU A 29 7.10 -10.20 5.47
C LEU A 29 5.85 -9.60 4.82
N ALA A 30 4.74 -10.35 4.75
CA ALA A 30 3.50 -9.85 4.17
C ALA A 30 2.35 -9.81 5.19
N VAL A 31 2.01 -10.92 5.83
CA VAL A 31 0.83 -11.01 6.71
C VAL A 31 1.02 -10.23 8.00
N ALA A 32 2.10 -10.50 8.74
CA ALA A 32 2.34 -9.85 10.03
C ALA A 32 2.47 -8.31 9.90
N PRO A 33 3.22 -7.75 8.93
CA PRO A 33 3.28 -6.31 8.72
C PRO A 33 1.92 -5.75 8.29
N ALA A 34 1.23 -6.38 7.33
CA ALA A 34 -0.07 -5.88 6.86
C ALA A 34 -1.12 -5.83 7.97
N LEU A 35 -1.11 -6.78 8.91
CA LEU A 35 -1.99 -6.75 10.07
C LEU A 35 -1.52 -5.71 11.10
N GLY A 36 -0.28 -5.85 11.57
CA GLY A 36 0.25 -5.05 12.67
C GLY A 36 0.34 -3.57 12.33
N GLU A 37 0.88 -3.25 11.17
CA GLU A 37 1.09 -1.86 10.75
C GLU A 37 -0.23 -1.17 10.43
N GLU A 38 -1.20 -1.83 9.78
CA GLU A 38 -2.51 -1.20 9.57
C GLU A 38 -3.27 -0.99 10.88
N LEU A 39 -3.21 -1.94 11.81
CA LEU A 39 -3.79 -1.76 13.15
C LEU A 39 -3.17 -0.57 13.89
N ILE A 40 -1.84 -0.41 13.85
CA ILE A 40 -1.15 0.67 14.55
C ILE A 40 -1.36 2.00 13.84
N PHE A 41 -1.04 2.09 12.55
CA PHE A 41 -1.00 3.35 11.82
C PHE A 41 -2.40 3.84 11.43
N ARG A 42 -3.34 2.95 11.09
CA ARG A 42 -4.69 3.37 10.66
C ARG A 42 -5.68 3.22 11.80
N GLY A 43 -5.57 2.11 12.53
CA GLY A 43 -6.35 1.89 13.74
C GLY A 43 -5.97 2.90 14.84
N VAL A 44 -4.74 2.97 15.31
CA VAL A 44 -4.46 3.79 16.50
C VAL A 44 -4.08 5.23 16.14
N ILE A 45 -2.95 5.40 15.45
CA ILE A 45 -2.33 6.72 15.22
C ILE A 45 -3.19 7.56 14.28
N GLY A 46 -3.59 6.98 13.14
CA GLY A 46 -4.34 7.66 12.09
C GLY A 46 -5.68 8.19 12.56
N ARG A 47 -6.41 7.42 13.37
CA ARG A 47 -7.66 7.89 14.00
C ARG A 47 -7.44 9.16 14.82
N GLY A 48 -6.42 9.15 15.68
CA GLY A 48 -6.09 10.32 16.51
C GLY A 48 -5.66 11.54 15.70
N LEU A 49 -4.83 11.34 14.68
CA LEU A 49 -4.34 12.44 13.83
C LEU A 49 -5.46 13.02 12.95
N VAL A 50 -6.36 12.19 12.42
CA VAL A 50 -7.55 12.66 11.69
C VAL A 50 -8.49 13.43 12.60
N ALA A 51 -8.72 12.95 13.83
CA ALA A 51 -9.53 13.68 14.82
C ALA A 51 -8.95 15.07 15.13
N ARG A 52 -7.63 15.17 15.21
CA ARG A 52 -6.94 16.39 15.67
C ARG A 52 -6.66 17.41 14.57
N PHE A 53 -6.34 16.94 13.37
CA PHE A 53 -5.85 17.76 12.26
C PHE A 53 -6.76 17.71 11.01
N GLY A 54 -7.90 17.03 11.12
CA GLY A 54 -8.80 16.79 10.00
C GLY A 54 -8.30 15.70 9.06
N ILE A 55 -9.13 15.33 8.09
CA ILE A 55 -8.88 14.21 7.16
C ILE A 55 -7.55 14.37 6.43
N PHE A 56 -7.34 15.52 5.78
CA PHE A 56 -6.13 15.76 4.98
C PHE A 56 -4.87 15.78 5.85
N GLY A 57 -4.88 16.53 6.95
CA GLY A 57 -3.73 16.61 7.87
C GLY A 57 -3.40 15.26 8.51
N GLY A 58 -4.42 14.51 8.93
CA GLY A 58 -4.26 13.19 9.52
C GLY A 58 -3.71 12.15 8.55
N ILE A 59 -4.24 12.09 7.32
CA ILE A 59 -3.74 11.19 6.27
C ILE A 59 -2.26 11.48 5.99
N LEU A 60 -1.91 12.75 5.75
CA LEU A 60 -0.55 13.13 5.38
C LEU A 60 0.44 12.85 6.51
N ALA A 61 0.11 13.27 7.74
CA ALA A 61 0.99 13.05 8.90
C ALA A 61 1.23 11.55 9.17
N THR A 62 0.16 10.75 9.15
CA THR A 62 0.27 9.29 9.35
C THR A 62 1.09 8.64 8.23
N SER A 63 0.91 9.05 6.98
CA SER A 63 1.62 8.48 5.83
C SER A 63 3.12 8.84 5.84
N VAL A 64 3.47 10.05 6.30
CA VAL A 64 4.88 10.43 6.53
C VAL A 64 5.50 9.58 7.63
N MET A 65 4.81 9.39 8.76
CA MET A 65 5.30 8.52 9.84
C MET A 65 5.47 7.07 9.36
N PHE A 66 4.51 6.56 8.59
CA PHE A 66 4.56 5.22 8.01
C PHE A 66 5.75 5.05 7.07
N SER A 67 6.01 6.04 6.21
CA SER A 67 7.19 6.07 5.35
C SER A 67 8.50 6.13 6.15
N ALA A 68 8.55 6.94 7.22
CA ALA A 68 9.75 7.13 8.01
C ALA A 68 10.22 5.86 8.74
N VAL A 69 9.31 5.01 9.22
CA VAL A 69 9.70 3.77 9.93
C VAL A 69 10.37 2.73 9.03
N HIS A 70 10.30 2.88 7.71
CA HIS A 70 10.96 1.97 6.75
C HIS A 70 12.46 2.27 6.60
N GLY A 71 12.94 3.44 7.05
CA GLY A 71 14.39 3.74 7.14
C GLY A 71 15.13 3.88 5.81
N ASN A 72 14.48 3.70 4.66
CA ASN A 72 15.07 3.82 3.33
C ASN A 72 14.41 4.97 2.55
N PRO A 73 15.11 6.08 2.29
CA PRO A 73 14.55 7.23 1.56
C PRO A 73 14.10 6.91 0.13
N VAL A 74 14.79 6.00 -0.58
CA VAL A 74 14.44 5.59 -1.95
C VAL A 74 13.12 4.83 -1.95
N GLN A 75 12.95 3.90 -1.03
CA GLN A 75 11.70 3.17 -0.82
C GLN A 75 10.58 4.08 -0.25
N GLY A 76 10.97 5.05 0.58
CA GLY A 76 10.07 5.88 1.38
C GLY A 76 9.06 6.67 0.55
N ILE A 77 9.41 7.12 -0.66
CA ILE A 77 8.48 7.81 -1.55
C ILE A 77 7.33 6.89 -1.94
N GLY A 78 7.61 5.66 -2.37
CA GLY A 78 6.59 4.67 -2.71
C GLY A 78 5.73 4.29 -1.49
N VAL A 79 6.38 4.06 -0.34
CA VAL A 79 5.70 3.72 0.92
C VAL A 79 4.79 4.85 1.38
N PHE A 80 5.16 6.12 1.19
CA PHE A 80 4.30 7.25 1.50
C PHE A 80 2.98 7.18 0.71
N PHE A 81 3.04 6.93 -0.61
CA PHE A 81 1.83 6.83 -1.44
C PHE A 81 0.99 5.60 -1.11
N VAL A 82 1.61 4.46 -0.79
CA VAL A 82 0.90 3.29 -0.25
C VAL A 82 0.22 3.64 1.08
N GLY A 83 0.90 4.40 1.93
CA GLY A 83 0.40 4.98 3.17
C GLY A 83 -0.91 5.74 2.96
N VAL A 84 -0.88 6.70 2.04
CA VAL A 84 -2.03 7.52 1.64
C VAL A 84 -3.15 6.64 1.08
N MET A 85 -2.84 5.73 0.16
CA MET A 85 -3.84 4.86 -0.47
C MET A 85 -4.55 3.95 0.53
N CYS A 86 -3.81 3.35 1.46
CA CYS A 86 -4.41 2.54 2.52
C CYS A 86 -5.31 3.39 3.44
N HIS A 87 -4.91 4.62 3.75
CA HIS A 87 -5.74 5.52 4.55
C HIS A 87 -7.01 5.94 3.80
N VAL A 88 -6.91 6.23 2.50
CA VAL A 88 -8.07 6.48 1.64
C VAL A 88 -8.98 5.26 1.60
N ALA A 89 -8.45 4.06 1.41
CA ALA A 89 -9.24 2.83 1.44
C ALA A 89 -9.94 2.62 2.79
N TYR A 90 -9.24 2.86 3.90
CA TYR A 90 -9.79 2.77 5.26
C TYR A 90 -10.99 3.71 5.46
N LEU A 91 -10.84 4.98 5.10
CA LEU A 91 -11.89 5.98 5.26
C LEU A 91 -13.04 5.75 4.26
N SER A 92 -12.74 5.33 3.03
CA SER A 92 -13.75 5.11 2.01
C SER A 92 -14.62 3.88 2.27
N THR A 93 -14.03 2.82 2.83
CA THR A 93 -14.73 1.55 3.08
C THR A 93 -15.20 1.39 4.52
N ARG A 94 -14.73 2.25 5.44
CA ARG A 94 -15.00 2.16 6.89
C ARG A 94 -14.66 0.79 7.48
N THR A 95 -13.58 0.17 6.99
CA THR A 95 -13.09 -1.11 7.52
C THR A 95 -11.57 -1.17 7.44
N LEU A 96 -10.94 -1.84 8.42
CA LEU A 96 -9.52 -2.18 8.36
C LEU A 96 -9.23 -3.32 7.38
N ALA A 97 -10.23 -4.13 6.99
CA ALA A 97 -10.01 -5.26 6.08
C ALA A 97 -9.51 -4.79 4.71
N ALA A 98 -10.01 -3.66 4.19
CA ALA A 98 -9.61 -3.11 2.91
C ALA A 98 -8.12 -2.69 2.86
N PRO A 99 -7.61 -1.82 3.76
CA PRO A 99 -6.19 -1.50 3.77
C PRO A 99 -5.29 -2.68 4.13
N ILE A 100 -5.73 -3.59 5.02
CA ILE A 100 -4.98 -4.83 5.32
C ILE A 100 -4.79 -5.66 4.06
N LEU A 101 -5.83 -5.87 3.27
CA LEU A 101 -5.74 -6.62 2.03
C LEU A 101 -4.82 -5.93 1.01
N LEU A 102 -4.98 -4.61 0.83
CA LEU A 102 -4.13 -3.83 -0.08
C LEU A 102 -2.65 -3.92 0.32
N HIS A 103 -2.34 -3.74 1.59
CA HIS A 103 -0.98 -3.82 2.11
C HIS A 103 -0.43 -5.26 2.01
N PHE A 104 -1.22 -6.27 2.35
CA PHE A 104 -0.83 -7.67 2.18
C PHE A 104 -0.45 -7.99 0.73
N LEU A 105 -1.27 -7.55 -0.24
CA LEU A 105 -0.98 -7.73 -1.66
C LEU A 105 0.29 -6.98 -2.07
N ASN A 106 0.45 -5.74 -1.61
CA ASN A 106 1.65 -4.93 -1.86
C ASN A 106 2.93 -5.60 -1.34
N ASN A 107 2.87 -6.30 -0.22
CA ASN A 107 4.04 -6.98 0.36
C ASN A 107 4.25 -8.40 -0.21
N THR A 108 3.17 -9.05 -0.65
CA THR A 108 3.25 -10.40 -1.25
C THR A 108 4.00 -10.37 -2.58
N LEU A 109 3.74 -9.38 -3.44
CA LEU A 109 4.33 -9.34 -4.78
C LEU A 109 5.87 -9.30 -4.75
N PRO A 110 6.54 -8.42 -3.99
CA PRO A 110 8.00 -8.42 -3.88
C PRO A 110 8.55 -9.70 -3.25
N VAL A 111 7.87 -10.28 -2.25
CA VAL A 111 8.32 -11.54 -1.62
C VAL A 111 8.31 -12.69 -2.63
N MET A 112 7.24 -12.79 -3.44
CA MET A 112 7.13 -13.82 -4.47
C MET A 112 8.16 -13.60 -5.60
N ALA A 113 8.39 -12.36 -6.01
CA ALA A 113 9.41 -12.02 -7.00
C ALA A 113 10.81 -12.38 -6.51
N LEU A 114 11.14 -12.01 -5.27
CA LEU A 114 12.42 -12.32 -4.63
C LEU A 114 12.61 -13.84 -4.50
N LYS A 115 11.58 -14.60 -4.08
CA LYS A 115 11.66 -16.07 -4.02
C LYS A 115 11.89 -16.69 -5.39
N SER A 116 11.23 -16.17 -6.43
CA SER A 116 11.44 -16.63 -7.81
C SER A 116 12.88 -16.39 -8.28
N LEU A 117 13.43 -15.20 -8.00
CA LEU A 117 14.83 -14.88 -8.29
C LEU A 117 15.81 -15.76 -7.50
N ALA A 118 15.50 -16.10 -6.24
CA ALA A 118 16.29 -17.04 -5.43
C ALA A 118 16.34 -18.46 -5.97
N LEU A 119 15.29 -18.90 -6.68
CA LEU A 119 15.31 -20.19 -7.35
C LEU A 119 16.12 -20.15 -8.66
N GLN A 120 16.14 -19.00 -9.35
CA GLN A 120 16.86 -18.82 -10.62
C GLN A 120 18.35 -18.48 -10.44
N ASN A 121 18.69 -17.72 -9.40
CA ASN A 121 20.01 -17.18 -9.11
C ASN A 121 20.45 -17.58 -7.69
N PRO A 122 20.72 -18.87 -7.42
CA PRO A 122 20.90 -19.40 -6.07
C PRO A 122 22.16 -18.93 -5.34
N ASP A 123 23.09 -18.27 -6.03
CA ASP A 123 24.38 -17.79 -5.51
C ASP A 123 24.41 -16.26 -5.29
N GLY A 124 23.29 -15.57 -5.53
CA GLY A 124 23.19 -14.13 -5.29
C GLY A 124 21.81 -13.53 -5.60
N PRO A 125 20.72 -14.01 -4.98
CA PRO A 125 19.40 -13.51 -5.27
C PRO A 125 19.16 -12.05 -4.88
N MET A 126 19.75 -11.56 -3.81
CA MET A 126 19.64 -10.15 -3.46
C MET A 126 20.31 -9.26 -4.51
N LYS A 127 21.46 -9.69 -5.04
CA LYS A 127 22.15 -8.98 -6.12
C LYS A 127 21.28 -8.96 -7.40
N ALA A 128 20.70 -10.11 -7.77
CA ALA A 128 19.79 -10.18 -8.91
C ALA A 128 18.53 -9.30 -8.72
N ALA A 129 18.01 -9.23 -7.50
CA ALA A 129 16.88 -8.37 -7.15
C ALA A 129 17.25 -6.88 -7.23
N ASP A 130 18.44 -6.49 -6.78
CA ASP A 130 18.92 -5.11 -6.86
C ASP A 130 19.19 -4.67 -8.32
N GLU A 131 19.82 -5.54 -9.12
CA GLU A 131 20.01 -5.33 -10.56
C GLU A 131 18.64 -5.22 -11.27
N MET A 132 17.68 -6.07 -10.93
CA MET A 132 16.33 -5.99 -11.49
C MET A 132 15.65 -4.67 -11.06
N ALA A 133 15.70 -4.30 -9.78
CA ALA A 133 15.08 -3.08 -9.27
C ALA A 133 15.65 -1.82 -9.91
N THR A 134 16.97 -1.76 -10.14
CA THR A 134 17.62 -0.62 -10.79
C THR A 134 17.42 -0.59 -12.30
N SER A 135 17.12 -1.73 -12.93
CA SER A 135 16.77 -1.81 -14.35
C SER A 135 15.35 -1.34 -14.67
N VAL A 136 14.47 -1.23 -13.66
CA VAL A 136 13.08 -0.81 -13.84
C VAL A 136 13.03 0.66 -14.28
N SER A 137 12.44 0.88 -15.45
CA SER A 137 12.22 2.22 -16.00
C SER A 137 11.45 3.11 -15.02
N PRO A 138 11.90 4.35 -14.76
CA PRO A 138 11.21 5.26 -13.84
C PRO A 138 9.79 5.62 -14.33
N TRP A 139 9.52 5.48 -15.63
CA TRP A 139 8.19 5.69 -16.20
C TRP A 139 7.16 4.68 -15.70
N ILE A 140 7.58 3.45 -15.39
CA ILE A 140 6.70 2.43 -14.80
C ILE A 140 6.27 2.89 -13.40
N ALA A 141 7.19 3.40 -12.60
CA ALA A 141 6.88 3.92 -11.26
C ALA A 141 5.91 5.11 -11.34
N ILE A 142 6.12 6.04 -12.28
CA ILE A 142 5.22 7.18 -12.50
C ILE A 142 3.82 6.71 -12.93
N ALA A 143 3.73 5.78 -13.88
CA ALA A 143 2.45 5.23 -14.35
C ALA A 143 1.72 4.48 -13.24
N ALA A 144 2.44 3.71 -12.40
CA ALA A 144 1.89 3.03 -11.24
C ALA A 144 1.34 4.03 -10.21
N MET A 145 2.11 5.07 -9.86
CA MET A 145 1.67 6.12 -8.94
C MET A 145 0.41 6.84 -9.45
N LEU A 146 0.34 7.14 -10.75
CA LEU A 146 -0.85 7.74 -11.36
C LEU A 146 -2.06 6.79 -11.28
N CYS A 147 -1.88 5.51 -11.58
CA CYS A 147 -2.93 4.51 -11.47
C CYS A 147 -3.46 4.42 -10.03
N VAL A 148 -2.56 4.34 -9.04
CA VAL A 148 -2.90 4.35 -7.61
C VAL A 148 -3.64 5.62 -7.22
N ALA A 149 -3.20 6.79 -7.68
CA ALA A 149 -3.86 8.06 -7.40
C ALA A 149 -5.28 8.10 -7.97
N VAL A 150 -5.48 7.64 -9.21
CA VAL A 150 -6.81 7.55 -9.82
C VAL A 150 -7.69 6.58 -9.03
N LEU A 151 -7.22 5.37 -8.73
CA LEU A 151 -7.97 4.39 -7.94
C LEU A 151 -8.33 4.94 -6.55
N GLY A 152 -7.42 5.64 -5.88
CA GLY A 152 -7.69 6.32 -4.62
C GLY A 152 -8.79 7.37 -4.74
N CYS A 153 -8.76 8.19 -5.79
CA CYS A 153 -9.84 9.12 -6.10
C CYS A 153 -11.18 8.40 -6.32
N LEU A 154 -11.20 7.27 -7.04
CA LEU A 154 -12.44 6.49 -7.24
C LEU A 154 -12.99 5.94 -5.94
N LEU A 155 -12.14 5.35 -5.10
CA LEU A 155 -12.56 4.86 -3.79
C LEU A 155 -13.14 6.01 -2.97
N TRP A 156 -12.50 7.18 -2.99
CA TRP A 156 -12.99 8.35 -2.26
C TRP A 156 -14.32 8.88 -2.80
N LEU A 157 -14.52 8.87 -4.12
CA LEU A 157 -15.75 9.33 -4.76
C LEU A 157 -16.92 8.37 -4.53
N THR A 158 -16.62 7.08 -4.40
CA THR A 158 -17.59 5.99 -4.17
C THR A 158 -17.70 5.60 -2.69
N ARG A 159 -17.11 6.42 -1.81
CA ARG A 159 -17.03 6.14 -0.38
C ARG A 159 -18.39 5.93 0.27
N VAL A 160 -18.36 5.16 1.34
CA VAL A 160 -19.47 4.99 2.28
C VAL A 160 -19.79 6.31 2.97
N GLN A 161 -21.09 6.62 3.04
CA GLN A 161 -21.65 7.73 3.79
C GLN A 161 -22.64 7.23 4.83
N PHE A 162 -22.65 7.91 5.96
CA PHE A 162 -23.69 7.76 6.96
C PHE A 162 -24.79 8.78 6.71
N ARG A 163 -26.05 8.35 6.87
CA ARG A 163 -27.22 9.21 6.83
C ARG A 163 -27.99 9.14 8.13
N ASP A 164 -28.56 10.26 8.54
CA ASP A 164 -29.48 10.32 9.68
C ASP A 164 -30.88 9.79 9.31
N LEU A 165 -31.81 9.84 10.27
CA LEU A 165 -33.20 9.40 10.10
C LEU A 165 -33.96 10.21 9.03
N ASP A 166 -33.56 11.46 8.80
CA ASP A 166 -34.16 12.34 7.79
C ASP A 166 -33.53 12.14 6.40
N GLY A 167 -32.52 11.26 6.30
CA GLY A 167 -31.80 10.97 5.06
C GLY A 167 -30.74 11.99 4.71
N LEU A 168 -30.42 12.94 5.60
CA LEU A 168 -29.34 13.90 5.41
C LEU A 168 -27.98 13.22 5.61
N VAL A 169 -26.98 13.66 4.85
CA VAL A 169 -25.61 13.16 4.98
C VAL A 169 -25.02 13.69 6.28
N ILE A 170 -24.47 12.79 7.10
CA ILE A 170 -23.67 13.17 8.26
C ILE A 170 -22.27 13.53 7.73
N ASP A 171 -22.02 14.83 7.61
CA ASP A 171 -20.77 15.37 7.06
C ASP A 171 -19.57 15.24 8.01
N GLU A 172 -19.84 15.08 9.31
CA GLU A 172 -18.78 14.76 10.26
C GLU A 172 -18.19 13.40 9.93
N PHE A 173 -16.90 13.39 9.57
CA PHE A 173 -16.15 12.17 9.45
C PHE A 173 -15.79 11.76 10.87
N PRO A 174 -16.48 10.79 11.50
CA PRO A 174 -16.01 10.31 12.78
C PRO A 174 -14.57 9.82 12.58
N PRO A 175 -13.69 10.05 13.54
CA PRO A 175 -12.26 9.79 13.38
C PRO A 175 -11.90 8.32 13.13
N GLY A 176 -12.88 7.41 13.05
CA GLY A 176 -12.70 6.01 12.75
C GLY A 176 -13.79 5.39 11.86
N VAL A 177 -13.90 4.07 12.00
CA VAL A 177 -14.89 3.23 11.30
C VAL A 177 -16.25 3.20 11.99
N GLU A 178 -16.32 3.70 13.22
CA GLU A 178 -17.55 3.71 14.00
C GLU A 178 -18.57 4.63 13.35
N ALA A 179 -19.77 4.09 13.17
CA ALA A 179 -20.90 4.88 12.73
C ALA A 179 -21.21 5.92 13.83
N PRO A 180 -21.48 7.19 13.48
CA PRO A 180 -21.99 8.17 14.42
C PRO A 180 -23.27 7.65 15.12
N ALA A 181 -23.55 8.10 16.34
CA ALA A 181 -24.70 7.62 17.11
C ALA A 181 -26.04 7.92 16.40
N GLU A 182 -26.06 9.01 15.65
CA GLU A 182 -27.15 9.52 14.84
C GLU A 182 -27.28 8.83 13.46
N ALA A 183 -26.36 7.95 13.10
CA ALA A 183 -26.41 7.25 11.81
C ALA A 183 -27.54 6.21 11.79
N ALA A 184 -28.53 6.45 10.94
CA ALA A 184 -29.63 5.54 10.69
C ALA A 184 -29.35 4.57 9.53
N MET A 185 -28.63 5.03 8.50
CA MET A 185 -28.34 4.23 7.31
C MET A 185 -26.90 4.39 6.80
N ILE A 186 -26.40 3.35 6.14
CA ILE A 186 -25.11 3.29 5.45
C ILE A 186 -25.39 3.20 3.96
N GLU A 187 -24.89 4.15 3.18
CA GLU A 187 -25.07 4.18 1.72
C GLU A 187 -23.73 4.35 1.00
N HIS A 188 -23.56 3.70 -0.15
CA HIS A 188 -22.45 3.95 -1.05
C HIS A 188 -22.78 5.08 -2.03
N ARG A 189 -21.86 6.02 -2.25
CA ARG A 189 -22.03 7.01 -3.30
C ARG A 189 -22.07 6.32 -4.68
N PRO A 190 -23.03 6.67 -5.54
CA PRO A 190 -23.08 6.13 -6.89
C PRO A 190 -21.83 6.51 -7.67
N VAL A 191 -21.27 5.55 -8.42
CA VAL A 191 -20.07 5.77 -9.22
C VAL A 191 -20.43 6.63 -10.44
N PRO A 192 -19.80 7.79 -10.65
CA PRO A 192 -20.04 8.54 -11.87
C PRO A 192 -19.42 7.77 -13.05
N LEU A 193 -20.24 7.37 -14.03
CA LEU A 193 -19.82 6.48 -15.13
C LEU A 193 -18.57 6.94 -15.88
N PHE A 194 -18.31 8.26 -15.95
CA PHE A 194 -17.18 8.84 -16.67
C PHE A 194 -15.80 8.49 -16.09
N TRP A 195 -15.75 8.00 -14.85
CA TRP A 195 -14.50 7.64 -14.20
C TRP A 195 -13.94 6.28 -14.62
N PHE A 196 -14.80 5.34 -15.05
CA PHE A 196 -14.35 4.02 -15.49
C PHE A 196 -13.40 4.09 -16.71
N PRO A 197 -13.69 4.89 -17.75
CA PRO A 197 -12.74 5.11 -18.84
C PRO A 197 -11.40 5.67 -18.38
N LEU A 198 -11.38 6.60 -17.42
CA LEU A 198 -10.13 7.18 -16.91
C LEU A 198 -9.31 6.15 -16.13
N ALA A 199 -9.96 5.36 -15.27
CA ALA A 199 -9.34 4.23 -14.57
C ALA A 199 -8.73 3.25 -15.57
N GLY A 200 -9.50 2.86 -16.58
CA GLY A 200 -9.06 1.98 -17.66
C GLY A 200 -7.88 2.56 -18.44
N ALA A 201 -7.91 3.85 -18.79
CA ALA A 201 -6.83 4.52 -19.51
C ALA A 201 -5.51 4.55 -18.71
N THR A 202 -5.58 4.85 -17.41
CA THR A 202 -4.37 4.85 -16.56
C THR A 202 -3.80 3.44 -16.34
N TYR A 203 -4.66 2.43 -16.23
CA TYR A 203 -4.22 1.03 -16.17
C TYR A 203 -3.59 0.58 -17.49
N LEU A 204 -4.19 0.94 -18.63
CA LEU A 204 -3.61 0.67 -19.95
C LEU A 204 -2.26 1.36 -20.13
N LEU A 205 -2.10 2.60 -19.67
CA LEU A 205 -0.80 3.29 -19.69
C LEU A 205 0.24 2.54 -18.85
N PHE A 206 -0.13 2.07 -17.65
CA PHE A 206 0.74 1.24 -16.83
C PHE A 206 1.16 -0.04 -17.58
N LEU A 207 0.22 -0.75 -18.20
CA LEU A 207 0.55 -1.95 -19.00
C LEU A 207 1.46 -1.63 -20.18
N VAL A 208 1.18 -0.58 -20.94
CA VAL A 208 2.01 -0.18 -22.10
C VAL A 208 3.42 0.19 -21.65
N THR A 209 3.57 0.96 -20.57
CA THR A 209 4.89 1.31 -20.03
C THR A 209 5.67 0.09 -19.56
N THR A 210 5.01 -0.90 -18.95
CA THR A 210 5.65 -2.17 -18.60
C THR A 210 6.09 -2.97 -19.83
N SER A 211 5.23 -3.06 -20.85
CA SER A 211 5.54 -3.80 -22.09
C SER A 211 6.67 -3.17 -22.91
N LEU A 212 6.72 -1.83 -22.97
CA LEU A 212 7.78 -1.10 -23.67
C LEU A 212 9.12 -1.12 -22.93
N SER A 213 9.08 -1.37 -21.61
CA SER A 213 10.28 -1.44 -20.77
C SER A 213 10.75 -2.88 -20.55
N ALA A 214 10.00 -3.88 -21.03
CA ALA A 214 10.44 -5.26 -20.98
C ALA A 214 11.65 -5.43 -21.92
N PRO A 215 12.75 -6.06 -21.46
CA PRO A 215 13.84 -6.39 -22.37
C PRO A 215 13.29 -7.24 -23.52
N ALA A 216 13.67 -6.90 -24.75
CA ALA A 216 13.33 -7.73 -25.91
C ALA A 216 13.91 -9.13 -25.66
N MET A 217 13.03 -10.11 -25.45
CA MET A 217 13.40 -11.52 -25.34
C MET A 217 13.95 -12.05 -26.67
#